data_AF-A0A3B9PRI9-F1
#
_entry.id   AF-A0A3B9PRI9-F1
#
_cell.length_a   1.000
_cell.length_b   1.000
_cell.length_c   1.000
_cell.angle_alpha   90.00
_cell.angle_beta   90.00
_cell.angle_gamma   90.00
#
_symmetry.space_group_name_H-M   'P 1'
#
loop_
_entity.id
_entity.type
_entity.pdbx_description
1 polymer ?
#
loop_
_entity_poly.entity_id
_entity_poly.type
_entity_poly.pdbx_seq_one_letter_code
_entity_poly.pdbx_strand_id
1 'polypeptide(L)' 'MSEIKDLSSAEIEKKLRELGDELLQLQLRKQTGQVEKPHMIKSLRRDRARLFTQLRASAANQS' A
#
# COMPACT_ATOMS: atom_id res chain seq x y z
N MET A 1 -4.17 -0.97 -14.49
CA MET A 1 -3.39 0.17 -13.91
C MET A 1 -4.24 1.43 -13.73
N SER A 2 -5.53 1.42 -14.13
CA SER A 2 -6.42 2.58 -14.07
C SER A 2 -7.13 2.77 -12.72
N GLU A 3 -7.29 1.72 -11.91
CA GLU A 3 -8.05 1.81 -10.64
C GLU A 3 -7.41 2.69 -9.54
N ILE A 4 -6.12 3.02 -9.67
CA ILE A 4 -5.43 3.88 -8.68
C ILE A 4 -5.55 5.37 -9.06
N LYS A 5 -5.80 5.68 -10.34
CA LYS A 5 -5.87 7.06 -10.84
C LYS A 5 -7.14 7.80 -10.42
N ASP A 6 -8.23 7.07 -10.22
CA ASP A 6 -9.54 7.65 -9.90
C ASP A 6 -9.80 7.83 -8.39
N LEU A 7 -8.85 7.40 -7.54
CA LEU A 7 -8.98 7.53 -6.09
C LEU A 7 -8.65 8.96 -5.64
N SER A 8 -9.49 9.49 -4.76
CA SER A 8 -9.19 10.73 -4.04
C SER A 8 -7.99 10.57 -3.12
N SER A 9 -7.28 11.68 -2.82
CA SER A 9 -6.17 11.70 -1.84
C SER A 9 -6.57 11.05 -0.51
N ALA A 10 -7.80 11.28 -0.05
CA ALA A 10 -8.33 10.69 1.18
C ALA A 10 -8.51 9.16 1.09
N GLU A 11 -8.91 8.64 -0.06
CA GLU A 11 -9.07 7.21 -0.29
C GLU A 11 -7.71 6.51 -0.44
N ILE A 12 -6.75 7.18 -1.07
CA ILE A 12 -5.35 6.74 -1.16
C ILE A 12 -4.76 6.61 0.25
N GLU A 13 -4.95 7.63 1.10
CA GLU A 13 -4.50 7.57 2.50
C GLU A 13 -5.17 6.47 3.30
N LYS A 14 -6.48 6.26 3.10
CA LYS A 14 -7.21 5.14 3.74
C LYS A 14 -6.61 3.80 3.34
N LYS A 15 -6.40 3.56 2.04
CA LYS A 15 -5.75 2.33 1.55
C LYS A 15 -4.33 2.17 2.07
N LEU A 16 -3.57 3.27 2.19
CA LEU A 16 -2.21 3.22 2.75
C LEU A 16 -2.19 2.76 4.21
N ARG A 17 -3.20 3.14 5.01
CA ARG A 17 -3.37 2.66 6.39
C ARG A 17 -3.72 1.18 6.41
N GLU A 18 -4.73 0.76 5.64
CA GLU A 18 -5.16 -0.65 5.55
C GLU A 18 -4.01 -1.58 5.13
N LEU A 19 -3.27 -1.22 4.07
CA LEU A 19 -2.11 -1.98 3.62
C LEU A 19 -0.95 -1.97 4.62
N GLY A 20 -0.85 -0.93 5.46
CA GLY A 20 0.11 -0.85 6.55
C GLY A 20 -0.20 -1.86 7.65
N ASP A 21 -1.47 -1.95 8.04
CA ASP A 21 -1.93 -2.91 9.05
C ASP A 21 -1.77 -4.35 8.57
N GLU A 22 -2.11 -4.64 7.31
CA GLU A 22 -1.90 -5.96 6.71
C GLU A 22 -0.41 -6.33 6.65
N LEU A 23 0.46 -5.37 6.31
CA LEU A 23 1.90 -5.57 6.30
C LEU A 23 2.43 -5.90 7.70
N LEU A 24 1.96 -5.17 8.73
CA LEU A 24 2.33 -5.41 10.12
C LEU A 24 1.91 -6.82 10.56
N GLN A 25 0.67 -7.21 10.27
CA GLN A 25 0.16 -8.55 10.56
C GLN A 25 1.00 -9.65 9.90
N LEU A 26 1.38 -9.46 8.63
CA LEU A 26 2.25 -10.41 7.93
C LEU A 26 3.67 -10.43 8.48
N GLN A 27 4.22 -9.29 8.92
CA GLN A 27 5.53 -9.24 9.56
C GLN A 27 5.54 -9.98 10.91
N LEU A 28 4.49 -9.79 11.73
CA LEU A 28 4.33 -10.51 12.98
C LEU A 28 4.22 -12.03 12.73
N ARG A 29 3.37 -12.46 11.79
CA ARG A 29 3.26 -13.87 11.39
C ARG A 29 4.57 -14.44 10.82
N LYS A 30 5.37 -13.59 10.14
CA LYS A 30 6.69 -13.99 9.62
C LYS A 30 7.64 -14.28 10.78
N GLN A 31 7.62 -13.43 11.79
CA GLN A 31 8.45 -13.58 12.98
C GLN A 31 8.08 -14.82 13.80
N THR A 32 6.79 -15.19 13.85
CA THR A 32 6.33 -16.44 14.49
C THR A 32 6.55 -17.69 13.65
N GLY A 33 7.15 -17.59 12.45
CA GLY A 33 7.43 -18.72 11.57
C GLY A 33 6.21 -19.28 10.83
N GLN A 34 5.05 -18.62 10.91
CA GLN A 34 3.79 -19.09 10.33
C GLN A 34 3.38 -18.32 9.07
N VAL A 35 4.32 -17.72 8.35
CA VAL A 35 4.00 -17.02 7.10
C VAL A 35 3.86 -18.01 5.94
N GLU A 36 2.61 -18.25 5.57
CA GLU A 36 2.25 -19.06 4.40
C GLU A 36 2.60 -18.34 3.08
N LYS A 37 2.64 -16.99 3.07
CA LYS A 37 2.81 -16.20 1.84
C LYS A 37 3.84 -15.07 1.97
N PRO A 38 5.16 -15.38 2.01
CA PRO A 38 6.22 -14.37 2.13
C PRO A 38 6.23 -13.33 0.99
N HIS A 39 5.76 -13.73 -0.20
CA HIS A 39 5.69 -12.88 -1.39
C HIS A 39 4.67 -11.73 -1.23
N MET A 40 3.67 -11.88 -0.37
CA MET A 40 2.66 -10.84 -0.12
C MET A 40 3.28 -9.60 0.51
N ILE A 41 4.25 -9.75 1.41
CA ILE A 41 4.99 -8.63 2.00
C ILE A 41 5.65 -7.78 0.90
N LYS A 42 6.22 -8.43 -0.13
CA LYS A 42 6.82 -7.73 -1.26
C LYS A 42 5.77 -7.06 -2.15
N SER A 43 4.60 -7.68 -2.34
CA SER A 43 3.48 -7.09 -3.09
C SER A 43 2.96 -5.84 -2.39
N LEU A 44 2.59 -5.95 -1.10
CA LEU A 44 2.06 -4.85 -0.30
C LEU A 44 3.01 -3.65 -0.26
N ARG A 45 4.33 -3.89 -0.14
CA ARG A 45 5.33 -2.82 -0.24
C ARG A 45 5.31 -2.10 -1.59
N ARG A 46 5.15 -2.82 -2.70
CA ARG A 46 5.04 -2.23 -4.03
C ARG A 46 3.73 -1.48 -4.20
N ASP A 47 2.63 -2.02 -3.69
CA ASP A 47 1.32 -1.38 -3.79
C ASP A 47 1.29 -0.08 -3.00
N ARG A 48 1.87 -0.05 -1.78
CA ARG A 48 2.08 1.20 -1.03
C ARG A 48 2.96 2.19 -1.80
N ALA A 49 4.05 1.74 -2.42
CA ALA A 49 4.91 2.63 -3.21
C ALA A 49 4.14 3.27 -4.39
N ARG A 50 3.30 2.50 -5.09
CA ARG A 50 2.44 3.01 -6.17
C ARG A 50 1.45 4.06 -5.68
N LEU A 51 0.83 3.82 -4.52
CA LEU A 51 -0.10 4.79 -3.90
C LEU A 51 0.61 6.09 -3.52
N PHE A 52 1.83 6.03 -2.95
CA PHE A 52 2.62 7.24 -2.68
C PHE A 52 3.01 7.98 -3.97
N THR A 53 3.38 7.26 -5.03
CA THR A 53 3.65 7.89 -6.33
C THR A 53 2.41 8.61 -6.88
N GLN A 54 1.23 7.99 -6.78
CA GLN A 54 -0.01 8.61 -7.21
C GLN A 54 -0.34 9.86 -6.38
N LEU A 55 -0.21 9.80 -5.05
CA LEU A 55 -0.45 10.94 -4.17
C LEU A 55 0.45 12.14 -4.55
N ARG A 56 1.73 11.86 -4.84
CA ARG A 56 2.69 12.88 -5.29
C ARG A 56 2.33 13.44 -6.66
N ALA A 57 1.89 12.60 -7.59
CA ALA A 57 1.45 13.03 -8.93
C ALA A 57 0.19 13.89 -8.87
N SER A 58 -0.79 13.51 -8.02
CA SER A 58 -2.00 14.29 -7.80
C SER A 58 -1.71 15.66 -7.16
N ALA A 59 -0.78 15.73 -6.21
CA ALA A 59 -0.35 17.00 -5.62
C ALA A 59 0.35 17.92 -6.65
N ALA A 60 1.23 17.35 -7.48
CA ALA A 60 1.96 18.10 -8.51
C ALA A 60 1.06 18.63 -9.65
N ASN A 61 -0.04 17.95 -9.95
CA ASN A 61 -1.00 18.37 -10.99
C ASN A 61 -2.03 19.41 -10.49
N GLN A 62 -2.08 19.69 -9.19
CA GLN A 62 -2.97 20.71 -8.59
C GLN A 62 -2.26 22.06 -8.37
N SER A 63 -1.04 22.24 -8.89
CA SER A 63 -0.21 23.46 -8.76
C SER A 63 -0.21 24.31 -10.04
#